data_AF-A0A9X7R6T2-F1
#
_entry.id   AF-A0A9X7R6T2-F1
#
_cell.length_a   1.000
_cell.length_b   1.000
_cell.length_c   1.000
_cell.angle_alpha   90.00
_cell.angle_beta   90.00
_cell.angle_gamma   90.00
#
_symmetry.space_group_name_H-M   'P 1'
#
loop_
_entity.id
_entity.type
_entity.pdbx_description
1 polymer ?
#
loop_
_entity_poly.entity_id
_entity_poly.type
_entity_poly.pdbx_seq_one_letter_code
_entity_poly.pdbx_strand_id
1 'polypeptide(L)'
;MPRLRPVHGMFFLVIALLAFGLGSWVARTSAPPKPPQWFNDWKEKVFEPLADDKLTLNDLQGQQPGELWLTASQDGPQLHYRGKLVTEEGPWHVEAELALSDAEHASLAKATGMQPTSKDQPLSAELMGQLGNKPVSELALAPQEDLAVGRLAVSLGDPRLRLQVDGGEAWVYPEKGMTLLHRDGTLQWVRVVPRNTLKTSEAP
;
A
#
# COMPACT_ATOMS: atom_id res chain seq x y z
N MET A 1 9.18 -33.82 -55.18
CA MET A 1 8.92 -32.61 -54.37
C MET A 1 7.45 -32.25 -54.52
N PRO A 2 6.60 -32.34 -53.47
CA PRO A 2 5.17 -32.14 -53.61
C PRO A 2 4.86 -30.66 -53.87
N ARG A 3 4.09 -30.36 -54.92
CA ARG A 3 3.63 -29.01 -55.25
C ARG A 3 2.48 -28.63 -54.31
N LEU A 4 2.75 -27.73 -53.35
CA LEU A 4 1.72 -27.10 -52.52
C LEU A 4 0.67 -26.44 -53.43
N ARG A 5 -0.56 -26.96 -53.41
CA ARG A 5 -1.67 -26.37 -54.20
C ARG A 5 -2.00 -24.98 -53.62
N PRO A 6 -2.14 -23.93 -54.45
CA PRO A 6 -2.29 -22.54 -54.00
C PRO A 6 -3.47 -22.29 -53.05
N VAL A 7 -4.49 -23.16 -53.10
CA VAL A 7 -5.64 -23.17 -52.18
C VAL A 7 -5.24 -23.33 -50.71
N HIS A 8 -4.16 -24.06 -50.40
CA HIS A 8 -3.71 -24.24 -49.01
C HIS A 8 -3.01 -22.98 -48.48
N GLY A 9 -2.32 -22.22 -49.35
CA GLY A 9 -1.68 -20.96 -48.98
C GLY A 9 -2.69 -19.90 -48.52
N MET A 10 -3.87 -19.86 -49.17
CA MET A 10 -4.96 -18.97 -48.78
C MET A 10 -5.48 -19.28 -47.37
N PHE A 11 -5.61 -20.56 -47.02
CA PHE A 11 -6.11 -20.99 -45.72
C PHE A 11 -5.15 -20.61 -44.58
N PHE A 12 -3.84 -20.80 -44.79
CA PHE A 12 -2.82 -20.36 -43.83
C PHE A 12 -2.78 -18.84 -43.67
N LEU A 13 -2.97 -18.08 -44.74
CA LEU A 13 -2.98 -16.62 -44.68
C LEU A 13 -4.18 -16.08 -43.88
N VAL A 14 -5.36 -16.70 -44.04
CA VAL A 14 -6.56 -16.35 -43.25
C VAL A 14 -6.37 -16.68 -41.76
N ILE A 15 -5.82 -17.86 -41.44
CA ILE A 15 -5.50 -18.22 -40.05
C ILE A 15 -4.47 -17.26 -39.46
N ALA A 16 -3.42 -16.91 -40.21
CA ALA A 16 -2.42 -15.96 -39.77
C ALA A 16 -3.02 -14.58 -39.47
N LEU A 17 -3.89 -14.07 -40.35
CA LEU A 17 -4.58 -12.79 -40.14
C LEU A 17 -5.56 -12.83 -38.96
N LEU A 18 -6.27 -13.95 -38.75
CA LEU A 18 -7.13 -14.12 -37.58
C LEU A 18 -6.31 -14.20 -36.28
N ALA A 19 -5.22 -14.97 -36.27
CA ALA A 19 -4.33 -15.07 -35.13
C ALA A 19 -3.67 -13.73 -34.80
N PHE A 20 -3.26 -12.96 -35.83
CA PHE A 20 -2.72 -11.62 -35.64
C PHE A 20 -3.79 -10.64 -35.16
N GLY A 21 -5.02 -10.71 -35.71
CA GLY A 21 -6.15 -9.89 -35.29
C GLY A 21 -6.55 -10.15 -33.84
N LEU A 22 -6.67 -11.42 -33.44
CA LEU A 22 -6.92 -11.82 -32.05
C LEU A 22 -5.76 -11.44 -31.14
N GLY A 23 -4.51 -11.70 -31.55
CA GLY A 23 -3.34 -11.31 -30.76
C GLY A 23 -3.24 -9.80 -30.56
N SER A 24 -3.56 -9.02 -31.59
CA SER A 24 -3.60 -7.55 -31.53
C SER A 24 -4.75 -7.05 -30.65
N TRP A 25 -5.91 -7.70 -30.72
CA TRP A 25 -7.06 -7.38 -29.87
C TRP A 25 -6.75 -7.65 -28.40
N VAL A 26 -6.23 -8.84 -28.09
CA VAL A 26 -5.80 -9.22 -26.74
C VAL A 26 -4.74 -8.24 -26.22
N ALA A 27 -3.70 -7.95 -27.00
CA ALA A 27 -2.66 -7.00 -26.62
C ALA A 27 -3.18 -5.58 -26.37
N ARG A 28 -4.21 -5.12 -27.11
CA ARG A 28 -4.86 -3.82 -26.87
C ARG A 28 -5.72 -3.80 -25.62
N THR A 29 -6.43 -4.89 -25.32
CA THR A 29 -7.22 -5.02 -24.09
C THR A 29 -6.35 -5.22 -22.84
N SER A 30 -5.11 -5.68 -23.01
CA SER A 30 -4.12 -5.86 -21.95
C SER A 30 -3.25 -4.62 -21.73
N ALA A 31 -3.66 -3.43 -22.20
CA ALA A 31 -2.95 -2.20 -21.89
C ALA A 31 -2.74 -2.11 -20.36
N PRO A 32 -1.49 -1.96 -19.88
CA PRO A 32 -1.21 -1.98 -18.46
C PRO A 32 -2.04 -0.90 -17.80
N PRO A 33 -2.81 -1.25 -16.75
CA PRO A 33 -3.80 -0.33 -16.24
C PRO A 33 -3.06 0.86 -15.63
N LYS A 34 -3.50 2.07 -15.98
CA LYS A 34 -2.79 3.30 -15.62
C LYS A 34 -2.67 3.40 -14.09
N PRO A 35 -1.48 3.73 -13.56
CA PRO A 35 -1.31 3.92 -12.13
C PRO A 35 -2.18 5.09 -11.65
N PRO A 36 -2.76 5.02 -10.44
CA PRO A 36 -3.51 6.13 -9.88
C PRO A 36 -2.63 7.38 -9.78
N GLN A 37 -3.16 8.54 -10.18
CA GLN A 37 -2.37 9.78 -10.17
C GLN A 37 -1.96 10.19 -8.75
N TRP A 38 -2.90 10.10 -7.81
CA TRP A 38 -2.69 10.40 -6.40
C TRP A 38 -1.53 9.59 -5.79
N PHE A 39 -1.30 8.37 -6.28
CA PHE A 39 -0.27 7.48 -5.76
C PHE A 39 1.14 8.02 -6.03
N ASN A 40 1.35 8.67 -7.17
CA ASN A 40 2.64 9.30 -7.48
C ASN A 40 2.88 10.53 -6.61
N ASP A 41 1.85 11.37 -6.40
CA ASP A 41 1.95 12.54 -5.53
C ASP A 41 2.22 12.15 -4.07
N TRP A 42 1.55 11.10 -3.59
CA TRP A 42 1.78 10.54 -2.26
C TRP A 42 3.14 9.86 -2.12
N LYS A 43 3.66 9.27 -3.20
CA LYS A 43 4.98 8.65 -3.17
C LYS A 43 6.06 9.65 -2.80
N GLU A 44 6.06 10.82 -3.43
CA GLU A 44 7.08 11.85 -3.18
C GLU A 44 6.87 12.56 -1.84
N LYS A 45 5.61 12.81 -1.44
CA LYS A 45 5.29 13.61 -0.25
C LYS A 45 5.15 12.81 1.04
N VAL A 46 4.82 11.52 0.95
CA VAL A 46 4.47 10.69 2.11
C VAL A 46 5.33 9.43 2.14
N PHE A 47 5.34 8.62 1.08
CA PHE A 47 5.99 7.30 1.12
C PHE A 47 7.52 7.39 1.16
N GLU A 48 8.14 8.26 0.38
CA GLU A 48 9.59 8.45 0.39
C GLU A 48 10.08 9.03 1.73
N PRO A 49 9.48 10.11 2.27
CA PRO A 49 9.82 10.58 3.62
C PRO A 49 9.62 9.53 4.70
N LEU A 50 8.57 8.70 4.63
CA LEU A 50 8.34 7.63 5.60
C LEU A 50 9.38 6.51 5.46
N ALA A 51 9.68 6.10 4.23
CA ALA A 51 10.71 5.11 3.94
C ALA A 51 12.10 5.56 4.43
N ASP A 52 12.35 6.88 4.45
CA ASP A 52 13.56 7.53 4.96
C ASP A 52 13.49 7.91 6.45
N ASP A 53 12.42 7.53 7.18
CA ASP A 53 12.22 7.82 8.61
C ASP A 53 12.15 9.32 8.96
N LYS A 54 11.59 10.12 8.04
CA LYS A 54 11.47 11.58 8.15
C LYS A 54 10.04 12.10 8.12
N LEU A 55 9.06 11.25 7.83
CA LEU A 55 7.66 11.65 7.79
C LEU A 55 7.17 11.95 9.21
N THR A 56 6.68 13.18 9.43
CA THR A 56 6.04 13.56 10.69
C THR A 56 4.52 13.54 10.59
N LEU A 57 3.84 13.52 11.73
CA LEU A 57 2.38 13.62 11.78
C LEU A 57 1.87 14.91 11.12
N ASN A 58 2.57 16.03 11.27
CA ASN A 58 2.22 17.31 10.65
C ASN A 58 2.28 17.24 9.12
N ASP A 59 3.30 16.59 8.56
CA ASP A 59 3.42 16.40 7.12
C ASP A 59 2.23 15.57 6.58
N LEU A 60 1.88 14.50 7.30
CA LEU A 60 0.75 13.65 6.96
C LEU A 60 -0.59 14.40 7.06
N GLN A 61 -0.79 15.20 8.12
CA GLN A 61 -1.96 16.06 8.29
C GLN A 61 -2.12 17.07 7.16
N GLY A 62 -1.00 17.63 6.69
CA GLY A 62 -0.97 18.56 5.56
C GLY A 62 -1.39 17.92 4.23
N GLN A 63 -1.19 16.60 4.07
CA GLN A 63 -1.67 15.87 2.89
C GLN A 63 -3.10 15.36 3.04
N GLN A 64 -3.46 14.90 4.24
CA GLN A 64 -4.76 14.28 4.49
C GLN A 64 -5.25 14.56 5.91
N PRO A 65 -6.39 15.26 6.08
CA PRO A 65 -6.99 15.44 7.39
C PRO A 65 -7.53 14.12 7.95
N GLY A 66 -7.50 14.01 9.28
CA GLY A 66 -7.80 12.79 10.02
C GLY A 66 -7.82 13.07 11.52
N GLU A 67 -8.00 12.01 12.29
CA GLU A 67 -8.15 12.05 13.74
C GLU A 67 -7.10 11.15 14.39
N LEU A 68 -6.61 11.54 15.55
CA LEU A 68 -5.70 10.72 16.34
C LEU A 68 -6.50 9.85 17.30
N TRP A 69 -6.20 8.56 17.31
CA TRP A 69 -6.84 7.55 18.12
C TRP A 69 -5.80 6.86 19.00
N LEU A 70 -6.22 6.56 20.22
CA LEU A 70 -5.49 5.73 21.15
C LEU A 70 -6.09 4.32 21.10
N THR A 71 -5.28 3.35 20.68
CA THR A 71 -5.67 1.95 20.50
C THR A 71 -4.92 1.09 21.51
N ALA A 72 -5.63 0.15 22.12
CA ALA A 72 -5.00 -0.83 22.99
C ALA A 72 -4.42 -1.98 22.16
N SER A 73 -3.11 -2.21 22.23
CA SER A 73 -2.45 -3.38 21.66
C SER A 73 -1.96 -4.33 22.77
N GLN A 74 -1.64 -5.56 22.40
CA GLN A 74 -0.99 -6.52 23.30
C GLN A 74 0.39 -6.01 23.76
N ASP A 75 1.07 -5.26 22.91
CA ASP A 75 2.38 -4.66 23.18
C ASP A 75 2.29 -3.34 23.97
N GLY A 76 1.08 -2.88 24.28
CA GLY A 76 0.80 -1.64 25.01
C GLY A 76 -0.07 -0.66 24.22
N PRO A 77 -0.37 0.51 24.81
CA PRO A 77 -1.14 1.54 24.12
C PRO A 77 -0.34 2.12 22.96
N GLN A 78 -0.96 2.21 21.79
CA GLN A 78 -0.40 2.76 20.56
C GLN A 78 -1.23 3.96 20.09
N LEU A 79 -0.57 4.87 19.37
CA LEU A 79 -1.20 6.03 18.76
C LEU A 79 -1.33 5.83 17.27
N HIS A 80 -2.58 5.85 16.81
CA HIS A 80 -2.96 5.63 15.42
C HIS A 80 -3.66 6.87 14.88
N TYR A 81 -3.11 7.45 13.83
CA TYR A 81 -3.75 8.51 13.08
C TYR A 81 -4.61 7.90 11.96
N ARG A 82 -5.92 8.12 12.01
CA ARG A 82 -6.90 7.55 11.09
C ARG A 82 -7.51 8.63 10.21
N GLY A 83 -7.55 8.39 8.91
CA GLY A 83 -8.09 9.31 7.93
C GLY A 83 -8.84 8.59 6.81
N LYS A 84 -9.51 9.36 5.97
CA LYS A 84 -10.19 8.86 4.77
C LYS A 84 -9.77 9.67 3.55
N LEU A 85 -8.93 9.06 2.72
CA LEU A 85 -8.49 9.66 1.46
C LEU A 85 -9.53 9.36 0.38
N VAL A 86 -10.07 10.39 -0.27
CA VAL A 86 -11.05 10.23 -1.37
C VAL A 86 -10.33 10.46 -2.68
N THR A 87 -10.30 9.42 -3.53
CA THR A 87 -9.61 9.42 -4.82
C THR A 87 -10.60 9.17 -5.96
N GLU A 88 -10.16 9.32 -7.22
CA GLU A 88 -10.99 8.96 -8.38
C GLU A 88 -11.32 7.47 -8.41
N GLU A 89 -10.43 6.61 -7.88
CA GLU A 89 -10.63 5.17 -7.73
C GLU A 89 -11.48 4.77 -6.53
N GLY A 90 -12.04 5.75 -5.82
CA GLY A 90 -12.87 5.54 -4.64
C GLY A 90 -12.18 5.93 -3.34
N PRO A 91 -12.83 5.68 -2.21
CA PRO A 91 -12.32 6.02 -0.90
C PRO A 91 -11.29 4.99 -0.39
N TRP A 92 -10.31 5.49 0.34
CA TRP A 92 -9.27 4.73 1.02
C TRP A 92 -9.31 5.03 2.50
N HIS A 93 -9.18 3.98 3.30
CA HIS A 93 -8.87 4.12 4.71
C HIS A 93 -7.37 4.31 4.87
N VAL A 94 -6.98 5.34 5.59
CA VAL A 94 -5.59 5.67 5.89
C VAL A 94 -5.41 5.49 7.39
N GLU A 95 -4.47 4.66 7.79
CA GLU A 95 -4.09 4.48 9.19
C GLU A 95 -2.58 4.63 9.31
N ALA A 96 -2.10 5.46 10.24
CA ALA A 96 -0.68 5.67 10.45
C ALA A 96 -0.35 5.50 11.92
N GLU A 97 0.62 4.67 12.24
CA GLU A 97 1.11 4.50 13.60
C GLU A 97 2.20 5.54 13.89
N LEU A 98 2.16 6.15 15.07
CA LEU A 98 3.22 7.06 15.51
C LEU A 98 4.32 6.31 16.25
N ALA A 99 5.57 6.64 15.93
CA ALA A 99 6.71 6.16 16.67
C ALA A 99 6.75 6.81 18.06
N LEU A 100 6.52 6.00 19.08
CA LEU A 100 6.65 6.39 20.48
C LEU A 100 7.92 5.79 21.07
N SER A 101 8.60 6.56 21.91
CA SER A 101 9.71 6.03 22.71
C SER A 101 9.19 5.16 23.85
N ASP A 102 10.03 4.27 24.38
CA ASP A 102 9.68 3.41 25.54
C ASP A 102 9.18 4.23 26.74
N ALA A 103 9.78 5.40 26.98
CA ALA A 103 9.38 6.31 28.04
C ALA A 103 7.97 6.89 27.81
N GLU A 104 7.60 7.12 26.56
CA GLU A 104 6.28 7.64 26.17
C GLU A 104 5.22 6.56 26.20
N HIS A 105 5.52 5.34 25.74
CA HIS A 105 4.65 4.18 25.95
C HIS A 105 4.38 3.95 27.44
N ALA A 106 5.42 4.00 28.28
CA ALA A 106 5.26 3.84 29.72
C ALA A 106 4.43 4.97 30.35
N SER A 107 4.60 6.20 29.86
CA SER A 107 3.83 7.36 30.33
C SER A 107 2.37 7.27 29.89
N LEU A 108 2.12 6.85 28.65
CA LEU A 108 0.79 6.67 28.08
C LEU A 108 0.05 5.53 28.79
N ALA A 109 0.71 4.40 29.03
CA ALA A 109 0.16 3.29 29.80
C ALA A 109 -0.21 3.70 31.23
N LYS A 110 0.63 4.48 31.90
CA LYS A 110 0.35 5.00 33.25
C LYS A 110 -0.80 6.01 33.26
N ALA A 111 -0.84 6.93 32.30
CA ALA A 111 -1.82 8.00 32.24
C ALA A 111 -3.22 7.51 31.84
N THR A 112 -3.28 6.51 30.95
CA THR A 112 -4.55 6.03 30.38
C THR A 112 -5.08 4.79 31.12
N GLY A 113 -4.21 4.05 31.82
CA GLY A 113 -4.58 2.80 32.49
C GLY A 113 -5.18 1.76 31.52
N MET A 114 -4.89 1.91 30.23
CA MET A 114 -5.55 1.18 29.16
C MET A 114 -5.11 -0.30 29.18
N GLN A 115 -6.08 -1.20 29.23
CA GLN A 115 -5.85 -2.65 29.13
C GLN A 115 -5.91 -3.07 27.67
N PRO A 116 -5.29 -4.19 27.25
CA PRO A 116 -5.36 -4.68 25.87
C PRO A 116 -6.79 -4.91 25.33
N THR A 117 -7.79 -5.01 26.22
CA THR A 117 -9.21 -5.16 25.87
C THR A 117 -10.00 -3.85 25.95
N SER A 118 -9.34 -2.74 26.24
CA SER A 118 -9.97 -1.41 26.28
C SER A 118 -10.38 -0.99 24.87
N LYS A 119 -11.49 -0.23 24.80
CA LYS A 119 -11.95 0.32 23.53
C LYS A 119 -11.05 1.47 23.08
N ASP A 120 -10.90 1.61 21.76
CA ASP A 120 -10.23 2.74 21.13
C ASP A 120 -10.88 4.06 21.56
N GLN A 121 -10.05 5.07 21.81
CA GLN A 121 -10.50 6.39 22.24
C GLN A 121 -9.94 7.48 21.31
N PRO A 122 -10.78 8.39 20.80
CA PRO A 122 -10.27 9.53 20.05
C PRO A 122 -9.54 10.49 20.99
N LEU A 123 -8.45 11.08 20.50
CA LEU A 123 -7.68 12.10 21.21
C LEU A 123 -8.07 13.49 20.75
N SER A 124 -7.88 14.48 21.63
CA SER A 124 -8.22 15.87 21.33
C SER A 124 -7.29 16.46 20.27
N ALA A 125 -7.80 17.43 19.50
CA ALA A 125 -7.03 18.14 18.48
C ALA A 125 -5.82 18.91 19.07
N GLU A 126 -5.88 19.30 20.34
CA GLU A 126 -4.78 19.96 21.06
C GLU A 126 -3.60 19.01 21.29
N LEU A 127 -3.88 17.76 21.71
CA LEU A 127 -2.86 16.72 21.85
C LEU A 127 -2.29 16.32 20.49
N MET A 128 -3.15 16.26 19.47
CA MET A 128 -2.75 16.02 18.10
C MET A 128 -1.75 17.07 17.60
N GLY A 129 -1.98 18.36 17.90
CA GLY A 129 -1.03 19.43 17.58
C GLY A 129 0.30 19.32 18.32
N GLN A 130 0.29 18.88 19.58
CA GLN A 130 1.52 18.64 20.36
C GLN A 130 2.35 17.47 19.79
N LEU A 131 1.67 16.46 19.25
CA LEU A 131 2.29 15.28 18.62
C LEU A 131 2.64 15.50 17.15
N GLY A 132 2.40 16.71 16.60
CA GLY A 132 2.61 17.00 15.18
C GLY A 132 4.02 16.70 14.66
N ASN A 133 5.05 16.92 15.49
CA ASN A 133 6.44 16.64 15.11
C ASN A 133 6.86 15.18 15.34
N LYS A 134 5.95 14.31 15.77
CA LYS A 134 6.27 12.90 15.99
C LYS A 134 6.45 12.18 14.66
N PRO A 135 7.48 11.32 14.56
CA PRO A 135 7.67 10.51 13.38
C PRO A 135 6.56 9.46 13.27
N VAL A 136 6.20 9.15 12.04
CA VAL A 136 5.30 8.04 11.69
C VAL A 136 6.14 6.77 11.56
N SER A 137 5.82 5.72 12.33
CA SER A 137 6.51 4.43 12.27
C SER A 137 5.97 3.54 11.15
N GLU A 138 4.69 3.69 10.82
CA GLU A 138 4.01 2.86 9.84
C GLU A 138 2.85 3.63 9.22
N LEU A 139 2.57 3.37 7.94
CA LEU A 139 1.40 3.83 7.23
C LEU A 139 0.74 2.67 6.49
N ALA A 140 -0.52 2.40 6.80
CA ALA A 140 -1.38 1.45 6.12
C ALA A 140 -2.48 2.17 5.33
N LEU A 141 -2.73 1.70 4.11
CA LEU A 141 -3.72 2.23 3.18
C LEU A 141 -4.57 1.06 2.70
N ALA A 142 -5.86 1.07 2.99
CA ALA A 142 -6.79 0.03 2.55
C ALA A 142 -7.85 0.63 1.62
N PRO A 143 -7.94 0.18 0.36
CA PRO A 143 -9.02 0.62 -0.53
C PRO A 143 -10.37 0.12 0.01
N GLN A 144 -11.42 0.92 -0.11
CA GLN A 144 -12.78 0.53 0.26
C GLN A 144 -13.56 -0.05 -0.92
N GLU A 145 -13.00 0.02 -2.12
CA GLU A 145 -13.53 -0.54 -3.36
C GLU A 145 -12.50 -1.47 -3.99
N ASP A 146 -12.96 -2.42 -4.80
CA ASP A 146 -12.07 -3.40 -5.43
C ASP A 146 -11.10 -2.72 -6.40
N LEU A 147 -9.82 -2.73 -6.04
CA LEU A 147 -8.74 -2.21 -6.87
C LEU A 147 -7.84 -3.35 -7.34
N ALA A 148 -7.63 -3.46 -8.64
CA ALA A 148 -6.66 -4.40 -9.18
C ALA A 148 -5.23 -4.04 -8.75
N VAL A 149 -4.53 -4.96 -8.06
CA VAL A 149 -3.15 -4.77 -7.57
C VAL A 149 -2.18 -4.40 -8.71
N GLY A 150 -2.44 -4.89 -9.92
CA GLY A 150 -1.67 -4.58 -11.12
C GLY A 150 -1.58 -3.08 -11.42
N ARG A 151 -2.57 -2.27 -11.00
CA ARG A 151 -2.54 -0.80 -11.17
C ARG A 151 -1.42 -0.13 -10.37
N LEU A 152 -1.19 -0.60 -9.15
CA LEU A 152 -0.09 -0.10 -8.32
C LEU A 152 1.24 -0.74 -8.71
N ALA A 153 1.23 -2.02 -9.08
CA ALA A 153 2.44 -2.72 -9.48
C ALA A 153 3.13 -2.08 -10.69
N VAL A 154 2.36 -1.53 -11.64
CA VAL A 154 2.91 -0.82 -12.81
C VAL A 154 3.74 0.41 -12.41
N SER A 155 3.38 1.15 -11.36
CA SER A 155 4.17 2.30 -10.88
C SER A 155 5.33 1.90 -9.97
N LEU A 156 5.25 0.72 -9.34
CA LEU A 156 6.25 0.24 -8.38
C LEU A 156 7.34 -0.62 -9.02
N GLY A 157 7.06 -1.24 -10.16
CA GLY A 157 7.92 -2.23 -10.81
C GLY A 157 7.72 -3.64 -10.24
N ASP A 158 8.66 -4.53 -10.54
CA ASP A 158 8.62 -5.90 -10.05
C ASP A 158 8.94 -5.98 -8.55
N PRO A 159 8.14 -6.72 -7.76
CA PRO A 159 8.43 -6.95 -6.35
C PRO A 159 9.68 -7.81 -6.18
N ARG A 160 10.47 -7.52 -5.15
CA ARG A 160 11.67 -8.32 -4.84
C ARG A 160 11.30 -9.67 -4.21
N LEU A 161 10.23 -9.69 -3.43
CA LEU A 161 9.72 -10.90 -2.79
C LEU A 161 8.21 -11.00 -2.98
N ARG A 162 7.73 -12.22 -3.18
CA ARG A 162 6.31 -12.57 -3.19
C ARG A 162 6.12 -13.69 -2.18
N LEU A 163 5.27 -13.46 -1.20
CA LEU A 163 5.04 -14.37 -0.08
C LEU A 163 3.57 -14.76 -0.08
N GLN A 164 3.27 -16.05 0.00
CA GLN A 164 1.91 -16.51 0.26
C GLN A 164 1.65 -16.41 1.75
N VAL A 165 0.58 -15.72 2.13
CA VAL A 165 0.20 -15.47 3.53
C VAL A 165 -1.26 -15.82 3.74
N ASP A 166 -1.66 -15.97 5.01
CA ASP A 166 -3.06 -16.14 5.36
C ASP A 166 -3.84 -14.91 4.89
N GLY A 167 -4.66 -15.12 3.85
CA GLY A 167 -5.48 -14.08 3.26
C GLY A 167 -5.01 -13.55 1.90
N GLY A 168 -3.97 -14.11 1.28
CA GLY A 168 -3.62 -13.83 -0.11
C GLY A 168 -2.11 -13.91 -0.38
N GLU A 169 -1.64 -13.08 -1.30
CA GLU A 169 -0.23 -12.96 -1.64
C GLU A 169 0.27 -11.56 -1.27
N ALA A 170 1.37 -11.49 -0.53
CA ALA A 170 2.06 -10.28 -0.13
C ALA A 170 3.24 -10.02 -1.06
N TRP A 171 3.26 -8.87 -1.71
CA TRP A 171 4.37 -8.40 -2.56
C TRP A 171 5.19 -7.36 -1.80
N VAL A 172 6.47 -7.65 -1.58
CA VAL A 172 7.36 -6.82 -0.78
C VAL A 172 8.35 -6.08 -1.68
N TYR A 173 8.49 -4.78 -1.41
CA TYR A 173 9.38 -3.84 -2.08
C TYR A 173 10.33 -3.22 -1.04
N PRO A 174 11.41 -3.92 -0.62
CA PRO A 174 12.28 -3.46 0.46
C PRO A 174 12.94 -2.10 0.19
N GLU A 175 13.34 -1.85 -1.06
CA GLU A 175 13.94 -0.57 -1.49
C GLU A 175 12.97 0.61 -1.35
N LYS A 176 11.66 0.35 -1.23
CA LYS A 176 10.62 1.35 -1.06
C LYS A 176 9.98 1.32 0.33
N GLY A 177 10.42 0.43 1.22
CA GLY A 177 9.78 0.26 2.53
C GLY A 177 8.33 -0.24 2.44
N MET A 178 7.92 -0.84 1.32
CA MET A 178 6.50 -1.04 1.00
C MET A 178 6.13 -2.50 0.86
N THR A 179 4.94 -2.87 1.33
CA THR A 179 4.33 -4.19 1.18
C THR A 179 2.90 -4.04 0.67
N LEU A 180 2.53 -4.80 -0.34
CA LEU A 180 1.18 -4.85 -0.91
C LEU A 180 0.58 -6.22 -0.59
N LEU A 181 -0.58 -6.27 0.06
CA LEU A 181 -1.34 -7.51 0.18
C LEU A 181 -2.45 -7.50 -0.85
N HIS A 182 -2.57 -8.58 -1.63
CA HIS A 182 -3.69 -8.77 -2.54
C HIS A 182 -4.24 -10.19 -2.46
N ARG A 183 -5.50 -10.35 -2.84
CA ARG A 183 -6.18 -11.64 -2.95
C ARG A 183 -6.81 -11.73 -4.32
N ASP A 184 -6.47 -12.78 -5.08
CA ASP A 184 -6.98 -13.01 -6.43
C ASP A 184 -6.81 -11.80 -7.39
N GLY A 185 -5.73 -11.03 -7.18
CA GLY A 185 -5.45 -9.82 -7.95
C GLY A 185 -6.15 -8.54 -7.46
N THR A 186 -6.98 -8.62 -6.42
CA THR A 186 -7.60 -7.46 -5.75
C THR A 186 -6.80 -7.04 -4.53
N LEU A 187 -6.39 -5.78 -4.51
CA LEU A 187 -5.64 -5.17 -3.43
C LEU A 187 -6.48 -5.13 -2.14
N GLN A 188 -5.90 -5.61 -1.05
CA GLN A 188 -6.49 -5.56 0.29
C GLN A 188 -5.94 -4.39 1.10
N TRP A 189 -4.62 -4.20 1.09
CA TRP A 189 -3.97 -3.04 1.70
C TRP A 189 -2.56 -2.82 1.14
N VAL A 190 -2.07 -1.61 1.33
CA VAL A 190 -0.67 -1.19 1.13
C VAL A 190 -0.13 -0.77 2.48
N ARG A 191 1.02 -1.31 2.87
CA ARG A 191 1.73 -0.95 4.10
C ARG A 191 3.07 -0.35 3.74
N VAL A 192 3.43 0.76 4.36
CA VAL A 192 4.70 1.45 4.18
C VAL A 192 5.33 1.64 5.55
N VAL A 193 6.61 1.30 5.64
CA VAL A 193 7.43 1.37 6.86
C VAL A 193 8.82 1.89 6.50
N PRO A 194 9.58 2.45 7.47
CA PRO A 194 10.96 2.86 7.24
C PRO A 194 11.81 1.70 6.68
N ARG A 195 12.65 1.96 5.67
CA ARG A 195 13.43 0.89 4.97
C ARG A 195 14.27 0.05 5.92
N ASN A 196 14.75 0.64 7.00
CA ASN A 196 15.57 -0.03 8.00
C ASN A 196 14.81 -1.18 8.72
N THR A 197 13.48 -1.08 8.82
CA THR A 197 12.65 -2.15 9.41
C THR A 197 12.63 -3.40 8.55
N LEU A 198 12.57 -3.26 7.22
CA LEU A 198 12.53 -4.40 6.29
C LEU A 198 13.92 -5.02 6.08
N LYS A 199 14.99 -4.21 6.10
CA LYS A 199 16.37 -4.69 6.03
C LYS A 199 16.77 -5.57 7.20
N THR A 200 16.17 -5.36 8.37
CA THR A 200 16.46 -6.13 9.58
C THR A 200 15.82 -7.52 9.57
N SER A 201 14.90 -7.82 8.63
CA SER A 201 14.40 -9.19 8.42
C SER A 201 15.39 -10.08 7.64
N GLU A 202 16.50 -9.51 7.14
CA GLU A 202 17.62 -10.24 6.56
C GLU A 202 18.69 -10.48 7.65
N ALA A 203 18.46 -11.46 8.56
CA ALA A 203 19.50 -12.35 9.14
C ALA A 203 19.01 -13.13 10.38
N PRO A 204 19.57 -14.33 10.69
CA PRO A 204 20.49 -15.18 9.92
C PRO A 204 19.86 -16.49 9.39
#